data_AF-A0A3S5F7D6-F1
#
_entry.id   AF-A0A3S5F7D6-F1
#
_cell.length_a   1.000
_cell.length_b   1.000
_cell.length_c   1.000
_cell.angle_alpha   90.00
_cell.angle_beta   90.00
_cell.angle_gamma   90.00
#
_symmetry.space_group_name_H-M   'P 1'
#
loop_
_entity.id
_entity.type
_entity.pdbx_description
1 polymer ?
#
loop_
_entity_poly.entity_id
_entity_poly.type
_entity_poly.pdbx_seq_one_letter_code
_entity_poly.pdbx_strand_id
1 'polypeptide(L)'
;MDSSYKSSEETDFAWRVQLAGVPAALTHGPLLHYILRDKPKRIFHQQRAYQKYKVLLWMHYRRHGMRGPSTKASILEILRQAPKLISPTTRFRAAYLTGGNLGALEGILQYRILKRIPKQLRLDTAPITEE
;
A
#
# COMPACT_ATOMS: atom_id res chain seq x y z
N MET A 1 9.29 6.36 -13.02
CA MET A 1 8.58 5.79 -11.86
C MET A 1 7.31 6.65 -11.64
N ASP A 2 6.13 6.06 -11.38
CA ASP A 2 4.85 6.77 -11.30
C ASP A 2 4.66 7.53 -9.96
N SER A 3 4.91 8.85 -10.01
CA SER A 3 4.78 9.77 -8.88
C SER A 3 3.37 9.90 -8.28
N SER A 4 2.34 9.35 -8.93
CA SER A 4 0.98 9.29 -8.39
C SER A 4 0.89 8.45 -7.11
N TYR A 5 1.84 7.52 -6.93
CA TYR A 5 1.97 6.69 -5.74
C TYR A 5 3.04 7.24 -4.80
N LYS A 6 2.64 7.96 -3.75
CA LYS A 6 3.60 8.36 -2.69
C LYS A 6 4.06 7.18 -1.83
N SER A 7 3.50 5.99 -2.07
CA SER A 7 3.92 4.71 -1.50
C SER A 7 3.39 3.58 -2.37
N SER A 8 4.09 2.44 -2.40
CA SER A 8 3.72 1.24 -3.17
C SER A 8 3.87 1.36 -4.70
N GLU A 9 4.71 2.29 -5.13
CA GLU A 9 5.06 2.51 -6.54
C GLU A 9 5.73 1.28 -7.17
N GLU A 10 6.59 0.60 -6.41
CA GLU A 10 7.28 -0.62 -6.85
C GLU A 10 6.29 -1.74 -7.12
N THR A 11 5.21 -1.79 -6.33
CA THR A 11 4.12 -2.76 -6.52
C THR A 11 3.30 -2.42 -7.76
N ASP A 12 3.01 -1.14 -7.99
CA ASP A 12 2.36 -0.69 -9.24
C ASP A 12 3.20 -1.08 -10.47
N PHE A 13 4.50 -0.81 -10.43
CA PHE A 13 5.41 -1.17 -11.50
C PHE A 13 5.41 -2.69 -11.76
N ALA A 14 5.52 -3.51 -10.72
CA ALA A 14 5.49 -4.95 -10.84
C ALA A 14 4.19 -5.46 -11.49
N TRP A 15 3.03 -4.90 -11.10
CA TRP A 15 1.76 -5.23 -11.75
C TRP A 15 1.73 -4.86 -13.23
N ARG A 16 2.17 -3.65 -13.61
CA ARG A 16 2.21 -3.24 -15.01
C ARG A 16 3.12 -4.12 -15.86
N VAL A 17 4.30 -4.45 -15.36
CA VAL A 17 5.28 -5.31 -16.03
C VAL A 17 4.72 -6.72 -16.24
N GLN A 18 4.10 -7.31 -15.22
CA GLN A 18 3.46 -8.63 -15.35
C GLN A 18 2.28 -8.61 -16.34
N LEU A 19 1.44 -7.58 -16.30
CA LEU A 19 0.33 -7.42 -17.24
C LEU A 19 0.79 -7.17 -18.68
N ALA A 20 2.02 -6.67 -18.87
CA ALA A 20 2.65 -6.55 -20.19
C ALA A 20 3.27 -7.88 -20.69
N GLY A 21 3.08 -8.98 -19.97
CA GLY A 21 3.54 -10.31 -20.37
C GLY A 21 4.98 -10.64 -19.93
N VAL A 22 5.63 -9.76 -19.16
CA VAL A 22 6.97 -10.06 -18.62
C VAL A 22 6.82 -11.02 -17.43
N PRO A 23 7.44 -12.21 -17.48
CA PRO A 23 7.32 -13.19 -16.41
C PRO A 23 8.02 -12.71 -15.14
N ALA A 24 7.41 -12.96 -13.99
CA ALA A 24 8.05 -12.76 -12.68
C ALA A 24 8.57 -14.10 -12.16
N ALA A 25 9.86 -14.15 -11.83
CA ALA A 25 10.48 -15.30 -11.19
C ALA A 25 10.84 -14.94 -9.74
N LEU A 26 10.56 -15.87 -8.82
CA LEU A 26 11.07 -15.79 -7.45
C LEU A 26 12.50 -16.31 -7.45
N THR A 27 13.44 -15.48 -7.02
CA THR A 27 14.85 -15.89 -6.85
C THR A 27 15.23 -15.87 -5.37
N HIS A 28 16.02 -16.85 -4.96
CA HIS A 28 16.61 -16.93 -3.63
C HIS A 28 18.08 -16.53 -3.76
N GLY A 29 18.51 -15.45 -3.10
CA GLY A 29 19.86 -14.92 -3.29
C GLY A 29 20.06 -13.45 -2.92
N PRO A 30 19.09 -12.53 -3.15
CA PRO A 30 19.29 -11.15 -2.73
C PRO A 30 19.07 -11.01 -1.22
N LEU A 31 20.15 -10.76 -0.48
CA LEU A 31 20.11 -10.33 0.92
C LEU A 31 19.69 -8.87 0.96
N LEU A 32 18.42 -8.62 1.31
CA LEU A 32 17.92 -7.27 1.54
C LEU A 32 18.02 -6.93 3.03
N HIS A 33 18.96 -6.05 3.39
CA HIS A 33 19.05 -5.51 4.74
C HIS A 33 18.07 -4.34 4.91
N TYR A 34 16.83 -4.64 5.31
CA TYR A 34 15.81 -3.61 5.52
C TYR A 34 15.82 -3.08 6.96
N ILE A 35 15.97 -1.77 7.11
CA ILE A 35 15.87 -1.11 8.42
C ILE A 35 14.40 -0.81 8.71
N LEU A 36 13.86 -1.51 9.70
CA LEU A 36 12.49 -1.30 10.16
C LEU A 36 12.36 -0.03 11.01
N ARG A 37 11.17 0.56 11.03
CA ARG A 37 10.88 1.69 11.90
C ARG A 37 10.85 1.23 13.34
N ASP A 38 11.60 1.92 14.19
CA ASP A 38 11.83 1.63 15.60
C ASP A 38 10.80 2.29 16.54
N LYS A 39 10.13 3.34 16.08
CA LYS A 39 9.21 4.15 16.91
C LYS A 39 7.74 3.91 16.53
N PRO A 40 6.82 3.77 17.53
CA PRO A 40 5.38 3.61 17.28
C PRO A 40 4.78 4.67 16.35
N LYS A 41 5.16 5.94 16.52
CA LYS A 41 4.71 7.04 15.64
C LYS A 41 5.18 6.83 14.19
N ARG A 42 6.42 6.41 13.98
CA ARG A 42 6.99 6.20 12.64
C ARG A 42 6.34 5.02 11.93
N ILE A 43 6.15 3.89 12.63
CA ILE A 43 5.50 2.72 12.05
C ILE A 43 4.01 2.99 11.75
N PHE A 44 3.33 3.77 12.59
CA PHE A 44 1.96 4.21 12.33
C PHE A 44 1.84 4.97 11.00
N HIS A 45 2.66 6.00 10.80
CA HIS A 45 2.63 6.80 9.57
C HIS A 45 3.02 5.98 8.34
N GLN A 46 3.99 5.08 8.48
CA GLN A 46 4.37 4.17 7.40
C GLN A 46 3.20 3.27 7.01
N GLN A 47 2.56 2.59 7.97
CA GLN A 47 1.44 1.70 7.69
C GLN A 47 0.22 2.44 7.14
N ARG A 48 -0.06 3.66 7.64
CA ARG A 48 -1.12 4.52 7.11
C ARG A 48 -0.89 4.86 5.65
N ALA A 49 0.32 5.27 5.28
CA ALA A 49 0.66 5.52 3.88
C ALA A 49 0.52 4.24 3.05
N TYR A 50 1.12 3.13 3.49
CA TYR A 50 1.14 1.88 2.74
C TYR A 50 -0.29 1.38 2.44
N GLN A 51 -1.16 1.33 3.45
CA GLN A 51 -2.51 0.84 3.25
C GLN A 51 -3.39 1.82 2.47
N LYS A 52 -3.18 3.13 2.60
CA LYS A 52 -3.86 4.13 1.77
C LYS A 52 -3.60 3.89 0.28
N TYR A 53 -2.33 3.78 -0.12
CA TYR A 53 -1.97 3.56 -1.52
C TYR A 53 -2.21 2.12 -1.98
N LYS A 54 -2.26 1.14 -1.07
CA LYS A 54 -2.77 -0.21 -1.39
C LYS A 54 -4.23 -0.19 -1.86
N VAL A 55 -5.07 0.72 -1.34
CA VAL A 55 -6.43 0.90 -1.87
C VAL A 55 -6.41 1.48 -3.28
N LEU A 56 -5.50 2.41 -3.57
CA LEU A 56 -5.32 2.93 -4.93
C LEU A 56 -4.92 1.80 -5.88
N LEU A 57 -3.90 1.01 -5.53
CA LEU A 57 -3.51 -0.18 -6.27
C LEU A 57 -4.70 -1.12 -6.49
N TRP A 58 -5.47 -1.39 -5.44
CA TRP A 58 -6.68 -2.22 -5.56
C TRP A 58 -7.69 -1.62 -6.54
N MET A 59 -7.90 -0.31 -6.56
CA MET A 59 -8.80 0.32 -7.52
C MET A 59 -8.34 0.11 -8.97
N HIS A 60 -7.02 0.14 -9.23
CA HIS A 60 -6.44 -0.14 -10.55
C HIS A 60 -6.51 -1.63 -10.93
N TYR A 61 -6.18 -2.52 -9.98
CA TYR A 61 -5.92 -3.94 -10.28
C TYR A 61 -6.99 -4.92 -9.79
N ARG A 62 -8.10 -4.44 -9.22
CA ARG A 62 -9.21 -5.31 -8.78
C ARG A 62 -9.77 -6.21 -9.87
N ARG A 63 -9.73 -5.77 -11.14
CA ARG A 63 -10.18 -6.58 -12.29
C ARG A 63 -9.18 -7.67 -12.66
N HIS A 64 -7.93 -7.55 -12.21
CA HIS A 64 -6.85 -8.51 -12.40
C HIS A 64 -6.63 -9.40 -11.15
N GLY A 65 -7.61 -9.46 -10.24
CA GLY A 65 -7.60 -10.38 -9.09
C GLY A 65 -7.03 -9.80 -7.79
N MET A 66 -6.60 -8.52 -7.76
CA MET A 66 -6.12 -7.92 -6.51
C MET A 66 -7.26 -7.79 -5.49
N ARG A 67 -7.00 -8.25 -4.25
CA ARG A 67 -7.96 -8.15 -3.14
C ARG A 67 -7.82 -6.82 -2.39
N GLY A 68 -8.95 -6.19 -2.10
CA GLY A 68 -9.03 -4.92 -1.38
C GLY A 68 -9.32 -5.09 0.11
N PRO A 69 -9.09 -4.05 0.94
CA PRO A 69 -9.44 -4.07 2.35
C PRO A 69 -10.96 -3.95 2.58
N SER A 70 -11.42 -4.42 3.74
CA SER A 70 -12.82 -4.35 4.17
C SER A 70 -13.03 -3.18 5.14
N THR A 71 -13.97 -2.27 4.83
CA THR A 71 -14.32 -1.12 5.67
C THR A 71 -14.73 -1.54 7.08
N LYS A 72 -15.61 -2.54 7.19
CA LYS A 72 -16.11 -3.04 8.49
C LYS A 72 -14.97 -3.64 9.32
N ALA A 73 -14.12 -4.45 8.69
CA ALA A 73 -12.97 -5.05 9.37
C ALA A 73 -11.99 -3.99 9.85
N SER A 74 -11.73 -2.97 9.04
CA SER A 74 -10.82 -1.88 9.42
C SER A 74 -11.33 -1.04 10.57
N ILE A 75 -12.62 -0.69 10.60
CA ILE A 75 -13.22 0.02 11.75
C ILE A 75 -13.13 -0.85 13.01
N LEU A 76 -13.49 -2.12 12.91
CA LEU A 76 -13.46 -3.04 14.06
C LEU A 76 -12.04 -3.22 14.62
N GLU A 77 -11.03 -3.35 13.75
CA GLU A 77 -9.64 -3.42 14.19
C GLU A 77 -9.19 -2.13 14.88
N ILE A 78 -9.52 -0.95 14.36
CA ILE A 78 -9.17 0.32 15.02
C ILE A 78 -9.74 0.36 16.44
N LEU A 79 -11.02 0.03 16.61
CA LEU A 79 -11.67 0.01 17.91
C LEU A 79 -11.01 -1.01 18.86
N ARG A 80 -10.65 -2.19 18.35
CA ARG A 80 -9.97 -3.24 19.13
C ARG A 80 -8.56 -2.83 19.57
N GLN A 81 -7.83 -2.06 18.76
CA GLN A 81 -6.45 -1.67 19.04
C GLN A 81 -6.33 -0.35 19.80
N ALA A 82 -7.35 0.51 19.77
CA ALA A 82 -7.36 1.80 20.47
C ALA A 82 -6.90 1.74 21.95
N PRO A 83 -7.47 0.87 22.83
CA PRO A 83 -7.04 0.81 24.22
C PRO A 83 -5.58 0.32 24.38
N LYS A 84 -5.09 -0.49 23.43
CA LYS A 84 -3.72 -1.03 23.42
C LYS A 84 -2.67 0.00 23.03
N LEU A 85 -3.06 1.20 22.61
CA LEU A 85 -2.10 2.29 22.35
C LEU A 85 -1.54 2.90 23.64
N ILE A 86 -2.24 2.71 24.77
CA ILE A 86 -1.87 3.28 26.07
C ILE A 86 -0.72 2.50 26.70
N SER A 87 -0.75 1.17 26.59
CA SER A 87 0.27 0.30 27.21
C SER A 87 1.57 0.31 26.41
N PRO A 88 2.73 0.63 27.03
CA PRO A 88 4.02 0.66 26.34
C PRO A 88 4.39 -0.65 25.63
N THR A 89 4.00 -1.80 26.21
CA THR A 89 4.34 -3.13 25.69
C THR A 89 3.57 -3.48 24.41
N THR A 90 2.34 -2.98 24.26
CA THR A 90 1.48 -3.28 23.09
C THR A 90 1.41 -2.12 22.10
N ARG A 91 1.84 -0.92 22.50
CA ARG A 91 1.77 0.32 21.74
C ARG A 91 2.37 0.21 20.35
N PHE A 92 3.49 -0.49 20.17
CA PHE A 92 4.09 -0.62 18.84
C PHE A 92 3.20 -1.41 17.87
N ARG A 93 2.70 -2.57 18.30
CA ARG A 93 1.81 -3.41 17.49
C ARG A 93 0.46 -2.72 17.26
N ALA A 94 -0.08 -2.07 18.28
CA ALA A 94 -1.30 -1.29 18.17
C ALA A 94 -1.12 -0.15 17.16
N ALA A 95 -0.02 0.59 17.21
CA ALA A 95 0.29 1.66 16.26
C ALA A 95 0.42 1.15 14.82
N TYR A 96 1.07 -0.01 14.62
CA TYR A 96 1.14 -0.67 13.31
C TYR A 96 -0.27 -0.96 12.76
N LEU A 97 -1.10 -1.65 13.54
CA LEU A 97 -2.43 -2.10 13.09
C LEU A 97 -3.41 -0.93 12.91
N THR A 98 -3.44 0.00 13.86
CA THR A 98 -4.30 1.19 13.78
C THR A 98 -3.88 2.07 12.61
N GLY A 99 -2.58 2.27 12.39
CA GLY A 99 -2.07 3.04 11.26
C GLY A 99 -2.51 2.44 9.92
N GLY A 100 -2.33 1.13 9.76
CA GLY A 100 -2.73 0.42 8.54
C GLY A 100 -4.24 0.51 8.29
N ASN A 101 -5.06 0.23 9.30
CA ASN A 101 -6.52 0.28 9.13
C ASN A 101 -7.03 1.70 8.90
N LEU A 102 -6.45 2.72 9.54
CA LEU A 102 -6.78 4.12 9.25
C LEU A 102 -6.42 4.49 7.81
N GLY A 103 -5.23 4.08 7.35
CA GLY A 103 -4.81 4.26 5.96
C GLY A 103 -5.76 3.61 4.96
N ALA A 104 -6.22 2.39 5.25
CA ALA A 104 -7.21 1.70 4.43
C ALA A 104 -8.54 2.48 4.35
N LEU A 105 -9.05 3.00 5.47
CA LEU A 105 -10.27 3.82 5.48
C LEU A 105 -10.11 5.12 4.68
N GLU A 106 -8.97 5.80 4.83
CA GLU A 106 -8.64 7.00 4.05
C GLU A 106 -8.55 6.70 2.56
N GLY A 107 -7.90 5.59 2.20
CA GLY A 107 -7.83 5.14 0.80
C GLY A 107 -9.21 4.80 0.25
N ILE A 108 -10.06 4.12 1.03
CA ILE A 108 -11.45 3.80 0.63
C ILE A 108 -12.23 5.09 0.38
N LEU A 109 -12.18 6.03 1.32
CA LEU A 109 -12.86 7.32 1.17
C LEU A 109 -12.35 8.05 -0.08
N GLN A 110 -11.04 8.21 -0.23
CA GLN A 110 -10.46 8.99 -1.30
C GLN A 110 -10.63 8.35 -2.69
N TYR A 111 -10.34 7.06 -2.83
CA TYR A 111 -10.22 6.41 -4.14
C TYR A 111 -11.48 5.63 -4.53
N ARG A 112 -12.21 5.05 -3.57
CA ARG A 112 -13.42 4.27 -3.86
C ARG A 112 -14.67 5.15 -3.82
N ILE A 113 -14.83 5.97 -2.78
CA ILE A 113 -16.04 6.77 -2.56
C ILE A 113 -15.97 8.08 -3.36
N LEU A 114 -14.92 8.89 -3.12
CA LEU A 114 -14.72 10.18 -3.79
C LEU A 114 -14.16 10.04 -5.21
N LYS A 115 -13.83 8.82 -5.65
CA LYS A 115 -13.30 8.50 -7.00
C LYS A 115 -12.10 9.36 -7.43
N ARG A 116 -11.27 9.82 -6.50
CA ARG A 116 -10.07 10.63 -6.78
C ARG A 116 -8.90 9.75 -7.21
N ILE A 117 -9.09 9.00 -8.29
CA ILE A 117 -8.12 8.02 -8.80
C ILE A 117 -7.23 8.72 -9.83
N PRO A 118 -5.91 8.90 -9.57
CA PRO A 118 -4.98 9.41 -10.57
C PRO A 118 -4.92 8.51 -11.81
N LYS A 119 -4.61 9.10 -12.97
CA LYS A 119 -4.35 8.34 -14.19
C LYS A 119 -3.02 7.61 -14.03
N GLN A 120 -3.04 6.31 -14.25
CA GLN A 120 -1.86 5.48 -14.14
C GLN A 120 -0.87 5.77 -15.27
N LEU A 121 0.43 5.79 -14.95
CA LEU A 121 1.48 5.85 -15.95
C LEU A 121 1.45 4.60 -16.84
N ARG A 122 1.33 4.79 -18.15
CA ARG A 122 1.36 3.68 -19.10
C ARG A 122 2.80 3.35 -19.50
N LEU A 123 3.04 2.07 -19.78
CA LEU A 123 4.34 1.57 -20.25
C LEU A 123 4.61 1.90 -21.73
N ASP A 124 3.56 2.18 -22.52
CA ASP A 124 3.63 2.51 -23.96
C ASP A 124 4.12 3.95 -24.26
N THR A 125 4.15 4.83 -23.26
CA THR A 125 4.50 6.24 -23.41
C THR A 125 5.96 6.59 -23.14
N ALA A 126 6.83 5.61 -22.88
CA ALA A 126 8.27 5.89 -22.83
C ALA A 126 8.78 6.06 -24.28
N PRO A 127 9.43 7.19 -24.63
CA PRO A 127 10.07 7.30 -25.93
C PRO A 127 11.12 6.19 -26.01
N ILE A 128 10.96 5.31 -27.00
CA ILE A 128 12.03 4.43 -27.43
C ILE A 128 13.03 5.35 -28.11
N THR A 129 13.99 5.88 -27.35
CA THR A 129 15.23 6.40 -27.93
C THR A 129 15.96 5.18 -28.47
N GLU A 130 15.81 4.92 -29.76
CA GLU A 130 16.74 4.12 -30.52
C GLU A 130 18.06 4.91 -30.58
N GLU A 131 19.09 4.40 -29.90
CA GLU A 131 20.50 4.75 -30.15
C GLU A 131 21.13 3.66 -31.04
#